data_AF-A0AA39G1Q9-F1
#
_entry.id   AF-A0AA39G1Q9-F1
#
_cell.length_a   1.000
_cell.length_b   1.000
_cell.length_c   1.000
_cell.angle_alpha   90.00
_cell.angle_beta   90.00
_cell.angle_gamma   90.00
#
_symmetry.space_group_name_H-M   'P 1'
#
loop_
_entity.id
_entity.type
_entity.pdbx_description
1 polymer ?
#
loop_
_entity_poly.entity_id
_entity_poly.type
_entity_poly.pdbx_seq_one_letter_code
_entity_poly.pdbx_strand_id
1 'polypeptide(L)'
;MGKSWKGPKDFLGLEEVAKVHFIVVLFAETLGTFLLVFIGCASCVTWNEMHPPSVLQIAFTFGLAVAALAQMLLLMENILMLLL
;
A
#
# COMPACT_ATOMS: atom_id res chain seq x y z
N MET A 1 -11.65 8.76 45.22
CA MET A 1 -10.78 8.42 44.08
C MET A 1 -11.65 8.26 42.84
N GLY A 2 -11.99 9.36 42.16
CA GLY A 2 -12.84 9.32 40.97
C GLY A 2 -12.00 8.84 39.79
N LYS A 3 -12.35 7.69 39.21
CA LYS A 3 -11.70 7.16 38.01
C LYS A 3 -12.08 8.06 36.84
N SER A 4 -11.16 8.94 36.42
CA SER A 4 -11.30 9.74 35.21
C SER A 4 -11.26 8.80 34.01
N TRP A 5 -12.44 8.44 33.51
CA TRP A 5 -12.61 7.56 32.37
C TRP A 5 -12.37 8.38 31.11
N LYS A 6 -11.19 8.26 30.52
CA LYS A 6 -10.90 8.83 29.20
C LYS A 6 -11.76 8.10 28.17
N GLY A 7 -12.50 8.85 27.35
CA GLY A 7 -13.37 8.27 26.33
C GLY A 7 -12.53 7.57 25.25
N PRO A 8 -13.09 6.59 24.51
CA PRO A 8 -12.40 5.90 23.40
C PRO A 8 -11.78 6.86 22.36
N LYS A 9 -12.34 8.06 22.29
CA LYS A 9 -11.96 9.21 21.44
C LYS A 9 -10.52 9.68 21.70
N ASP A 10 -10.09 9.67 22.97
CA ASP A 10 -8.75 10.11 23.40
C ASP A 10 -7.67 9.06 23.11
N PHE A 11 -8.08 7.79 22.91
CA PHE A 11 -7.16 6.68 22.63
C PHE A 11 -6.82 6.54 21.14
N LEU A 12 -7.71 7.00 20.25
CA LEU A 12 -7.58 6.77 18.82
C LEU A 12 -7.06 7.97 18.03
N GLY A 13 -6.84 9.14 18.65
CA GLY A 13 -6.28 10.31 17.96
C GLY A 13 -7.04 10.61 16.66
N LEU A 14 -8.37 10.44 16.67
CA LEU A 14 -9.22 10.50 15.47
C LEU A 14 -9.15 11.87 14.78
N GLU A 15 -8.83 12.93 15.52
CA GLU A 15 -8.57 14.26 14.98
C GLU A 15 -7.33 14.33 14.08
N GLU A 16 -6.31 13.49 14.32
CA GLU A 16 -5.13 13.40 13.44
C GLU A 16 -5.37 12.47 12.25
N VAL A 17 -6.07 11.35 12.48
CA VAL A 17 -6.40 10.37 11.44
C VAL A 17 -7.42 10.90 10.42
N ALA A 18 -8.30 11.82 10.82
CA ALA A 18 -9.30 12.43 9.94
C ALA A 18 -8.71 13.46 8.96
N LYS A 19 -7.40 13.75 9.01
CA LYS A 19 -6.74 14.59 8.00
C LYS A 19 -6.82 13.90 6.63
N VAL A 20 -7.28 14.65 5.63
CA VAL A 20 -7.41 14.17 4.25
C VAL A 20 -6.09 13.59 3.73
N HIS A 21 -4.96 14.20 4.10
CA HIS A 21 -3.61 13.70 3.79
C HIS A 21 -3.39 12.26 4.29
N PHE A 22 -3.77 11.97 5.54
CA PHE A 22 -3.58 10.65 6.13
C PHE A 22 -4.46 9.59 5.46
N ILE A 23 -5.73 9.90 5.18
CA ILE A 23 -6.63 8.97 4.48
C ILE A 23 -6.13 8.67 3.06
N VAL A 24 -5.63 9.67 2.33
CA VAL A 24 -5.12 9.48 0.96
C VAL A 24 -3.88 8.58 0.95
N VAL A 25 -2.92 8.82 1.85
CA VAL A 25 -1.70 7.98 1.96
C VAL A 25 -2.05 6.56 2.38
N LEU A 26 -2.97 6.40 3.34
CA LEU A 26 -3.38 5.07 3.84
C LEU A 26 -4.14 4.28 2.76
N PHE A 27 -4.97 4.97 1.98
CA PHE A 27 -5.64 4.37 0.82
C PHE A 27 -4.65 3.98 -0.27
N ALA A 28 -3.66 4.82 -0.56
CA ALA A 28 -2.60 4.55 -1.52
C ALA A 28 -1.76 3.33 -1.12
N GLU A 29 -1.37 3.23 0.15
CA GLU A 29 -0.60 2.11 0.69
C GLU A 29 -1.38 0.79 0.63
N THR A 30 -2.66 0.84 0.99
CA THR A 30 -3.55 -0.33 0.95
C THR A 30 -3.77 -0.80 -0.50
N LEU A 31 -4.00 0.14 -1.43
CA LEU A 31 -4.14 -0.19 -2.86
C LEU A 31 -2.84 -0.72 -3.46
N GLY A 32 -1.71 -0.11 -3.14
CA GLY A 32 -0.39 -0.54 -3.61
C GLY A 32 -0.07 -1.96 -3.14
N THR A 33 -0.33 -2.26 -1.87
CA THR A 33 -0.11 -3.60 -1.30
C THR A 33 -1.07 -4.62 -1.91
N PHE A 34 -2.33 -4.26 -2.14
CA PHE A 34 -3.29 -5.11 -2.83
C PHE A 34 -2.82 -5.48 -4.25
N LEU A 35 -2.37 -4.49 -5.02
CA LEU A 35 -1.85 -4.71 -6.37
C LEU A 35 -0.56 -5.53 -6.38
N LEU A 36 0.34 -5.28 -5.42
CA LEU A 36 1.59 -6.05 -5.28
C LEU A 36 1.31 -7.54 -5.05
N VAL A 37 0.40 -7.85 -4.13
CA VAL A 37 0.00 -9.23 -3.85
C VAL A 37 -0.71 -9.85 -5.04
N PHE A 38 -1.63 -9.12 -5.69
CA PHE A 38 -2.35 -9.62 -6.86
C PHE A 38 -1.40 -9.99 -8.01
N ILE A 39 -0.47 -9.10 -8.36
CA ILE A 39 0.52 -9.34 -9.43
C ILE A 39 1.49 -10.45 -9.03
N GLY A 40 1.95 -10.46 -7.78
CA GLY A 40 2.83 -11.52 -7.27
C GLY A 40 2.20 -12.90 -7.34
N CYS A 41 0.95 -13.03 -6.89
CA CYS A 41 0.19 -14.27 -7.00
C CYS A 41 -0.05 -14.67 -8.46
N ALA A 42 -0.46 -13.72 -9.32
CA ALA A 42 -0.70 -13.99 -10.74
C ALA A 42 0.56 -14.47 -11.48
N SER A 43 1.73 -14.00 -11.08
CA SER A 43 3.03 -14.41 -11.64
C SER A 43 3.41 -15.86 -11.33
N CYS A 44 2.95 -16.37 -10.18
CA CYS A 44 3.21 -17.74 -9.74
C CYS A 44 2.19 -18.76 -10.31
N VAL A 45 1.09 -18.30 -10.90
CA VAL A 45 0.06 -19.19 -11.47
C VAL A 45 0.60 -19.80 -12.77
N THR A 46 0.56 -21.13 -12.86
CA THR A 46 0.85 -21.87 -14.09
C THR A 46 -0.35 -21.79 -15.04
N TRP A 47 -0.36 -20.75 -15.87
CA TRP A 47 -1.37 -20.57 -16.93
C TRP A 47 -1.21 -21.55 -18.10
N ASN A 48 -0.01 -22.09 -18.30
CA ASN A 48 0.30 -23.08 -19.33
C ASN A 48 1.16 -24.19 -18.73
N GLU A 49 0.66 -25.42 -18.74
CA GLU A 49 1.33 -26.59 -18.18
C GLU A 49 2.63 -26.96 -18.92
N MET A 50 2.75 -26.60 -20.21
CA MET A 50 3.96 -26.86 -21.00
C MET A 50 5.08 -25.84 -20.76
N HIS A 51 4.75 -24.67 -20.21
CA HIS A 51 5.70 -23.60 -19.94
C HIS A 51 5.47 -23.04 -18.54
N PRO A 52 5.95 -23.74 -17.49
CA PRO A 52 5.85 -23.23 -16.13
C PRO A 52 6.64 -21.91 -16.00
N PRO A 53 6.15 -20.95 -15.21
CA PRO A 53 6.80 -19.66 -15.03
C PRO A 53 8.20 -19.85 -14.43
N SER A 54 9.21 -19.23 -15.06
CA SER A 54 10.59 -19.31 -14.58
C SER A 54 10.79 -18.45 -13.34
N VAL A 55 11.66 -18.90 -12.41
CA VAL A 55 11.98 -18.14 -11.19
C VAL A 55 12.51 -16.74 -11.51
N LEU A 56 13.23 -16.58 -12.63
CA LEU A 56 13.70 -15.29 -13.12
C LEU A 56 12.55 -14.35 -13.52
N GLN A 57 11.54 -14.85 -14.26
CA GLN A 57 10.37 -14.05 -14.59
C GLN A 57 9.62 -13.63 -13.33
N ILE A 58 9.40 -14.55 -12.40
CA ILE A 58 8.68 -14.26 -11.15
C ILE A 58 9.44 -13.17 -10.36
N ALA A 59 10.74 -13.35 -10.14
CA ALA A 59 11.56 -12.37 -9.44
C ALA A 59 11.57 -11.00 -10.13
N PHE A 60 11.64 -10.98 -11.46
CA PHE A 60 11.64 -9.74 -12.23
C PHE A 60 10.27 -9.03 -12.18
N THR A 61 9.17 -9.76 -12.29
CA THR A 61 7.82 -9.18 -12.15
C THR A 61 7.58 -8.59 -10.76
N PHE A 62 8.07 -9.25 -9.71
CA PHE A 62 7.94 -8.74 -8.34
C PHE A 62 8.80 -7.49 -8.14
N GLY A 63 10.05 -7.52 -8.61
CA GLY A 63 10.96 -6.36 -8.55
C GLY A 63 10.43 -5.15 -9.31
N LEU A 64 9.92 -5.34 -10.53
CA LEU A 64 9.32 -4.27 -11.32
C LEU A 64 8.02 -3.74 -10.70
N ALA A 65 7.18 -4.61 -10.13
CA ALA A 65 5.96 -4.19 -9.45
C ALA A 65 6.27 -3.31 -8.23
N VAL A 66 7.24 -3.72 -7.40
CA VAL A 66 7.69 -2.92 -6.24
C VAL A 66 8.28 -1.57 -6.70
N ALA A 67 9.13 -1.57 -7.72
CA ALA A 67 9.73 -0.35 -8.25
C ALA A 67 8.67 0.63 -8.78
N ALA A 68 7.69 0.13 -9.54
CA ALA A 68 6.59 0.95 -10.06
C ALA A 68 5.73 1.53 -8.93
N LEU A 69 5.41 0.75 -7.90
CA LEU A 69 4.63 1.20 -6.74
C LEU A 69 5.39 2.24 -5.91
N ALA A 70 6.68 2.03 -5.67
CA ALA A 70 7.53 3.00 -4.98
C ALA A 70 7.58 4.34 -5.74
N GLN A 71 7.70 4.30 -7.07
CA GLN A 71 7.66 5.49 -7.91
C GLN A 71 6.31 6.22 -7.81
N MET A 72 5.21 5.48 -7.76
CA MET A 72 3.84 6.01 -7.71
C MET A 72 3.55 6.68 -6.36
N LEU A 73 3.98 6.06 -5.26
CA LEU A 73 3.85 6.61 -3.90
C LEU A 73 4.67 7.89 -3.74
N LEU A 74 5.94 7.87 -4.18
CA LEU A 74 6.81 9.05 -4.15
C LEU A 74 6.26 10.21 -5.00
N LEU A 75 5.68 9.89 -6.17
CA LEU A 75 5.05 10.91 -7.02
C LEU A 75 3.83 11.54 -6.34
N MET A 76 3.03 10.74 -5.63
CA MET A 76 1.86 11.23 -4.89
C MET A 76 2.27 12.17 -3.76
N GLU A 77 3.32 11.82 -3.01
CA GLU A 77 3.85 12.67 -1.93
C GLU A 77 4.40 14.00 -2.49
N ASN A 78 5.13 13.94 -3.62
CA ASN A 78 5.68 15.12 -4.27
C ASN A 78 4.61 16.04 -4.88
N ILE A 79 3.53 15.48 -5.44
CA ILE A 79 2.38 16.26 -5.93
C ILE A 79 1.64 16.93 -4.77
N LEU A 80 1.46 16.24 -3.65
CA LEU A 80 0.74 16.76 -2.49
C LEU A 80 1.51 17.90 -1.81
N MET A 81 2.84 17.80 -1.74
CA MET A 81 3.74 18.88 -1.30
C MET A 81 3.75 20.11 -2.22
N LEU A 82 3.38 19.96 -3.50
CA LEU A 82 3.35 21.06 -4.46
C LEU A 82 2.00 21.80 -4.49
N LEU A 83 0.95 21.19 -3.93
CA LEU A 83 -0.44 21.68 -3.98
C LEU A 83 -0.91 22.29 -2.62
N LEU A 84 -0.12 22.13 -1.56
CA LEU A 84 -0.29 22.69 -0.22
C LEU A 84 0.74 23.78 0.06
#